data_AF-A0A1M6R843-F1
#
_entry.id   AF-A0A1M6R843-F1
#
_cell.length_a   1.000
_cell.length_b   1.000
_cell.length_c   1.000
_cell.angle_alpha   90.00
_cell.angle_beta   90.00
_cell.angle_gamma   90.00
#
_symmetry.space_group_name_H-M   'P 1'
#
loop_
_entity.id
_entity.type
_entity.pdbx_description
1 polymer ?
#
loop_
_entity_poly.entity_id
_entity_poly.type
_entity_poly.pdbx_seq_one_letter_code
_entity_poly.pdbx_strand_id
1 'polypeptide(L)'
;MGLTIQQFFDYVDNMTEDKPGVVLKGKRDSNDICYRIHLAHDKFFLDTIKNEKNIGDRYVLDKEELQIFKVKVMELLKKIDVENIYIE
;
A
#
# COMPACT_ATOMS: atom_id res chain seq x y z
N MET A 1 10.02 -13.95 -1.53
CA MET A 1 10.98 -12.85 -1.75
C MET A 1 10.18 -11.59 -1.93
N GLY A 2 10.39 -10.57 -1.11
CA GLY A 2 9.62 -9.33 -1.16
C GLY A 2 10.07 -8.42 -2.30
N LEU A 3 9.17 -7.52 -2.71
CA LEU A 3 9.46 -6.40 -3.60
C LEU A 3 10.31 -5.35 -2.85
N THR A 4 11.23 -4.72 -3.57
CA THR A 4 11.90 -3.51 -3.07
C THR A 4 10.96 -2.30 -3.18
N ILE A 5 11.27 -1.22 -2.46
CA ILE A 5 10.52 0.05 -2.56
C ILE A 5 10.47 0.58 -4.01
N GLN A 6 11.57 0.43 -4.77
CA GLN A 6 11.60 0.83 -6.17
C GLN A 6 10.67 -0.04 -7.03
N GLN A 7 10.72 -1.36 -6.88
CA GLN A 7 9.82 -2.27 -7.61
C GLN A 7 8.35 -2.05 -7.24
N PHE A 8 8.08 -1.72 -5.98
CA PHE A 8 6.76 -1.32 -5.53
C PHE A 8 6.27 -0.08 -6.28
N PHE A 9 7.06 1.00 -6.32
CA PHE A 9 6.64 2.22 -7.00
C PHE A 9 6.50 2.05 -8.51
N ASP A 10 7.37 1.25 -9.13
CA ASP A 10 7.28 0.89 -10.54
C ASP A 10 6.00 0.09 -10.83
N TYR A 11 5.65 -0.84 -9.93
CA TYR A 11 4.41 -1.60 -10.02
C TYR A 11 3.17 -0.73 -9.85
N VAL A 12 3.16 0.19 -8.87
CA VAL A 12 2.07 1.16 -8.65
C VAL A 12 1.89 2.09 -9.85
N ASP A 13 2.98 2.54 -10.47
CA ASP A 13 2.95 3.36 -11.68
C ASP A 13 2.25 2.63 -12.84
N ASN A 14 2.51 1.34 -12.95
CA ASN A 14 1.91 0.46 -13.95
C ASN A 14 0.64 -0.25 -13.46
N MET A 15 0.07 0.12 -12.31
CA MET A 15 -1.07 -0.59 -11.71
C MET A 15 -2.36 -0.27 -12.46
N THR A 16 -3.11 -1.32 -12.80
CA THR A 16 -4.41 -1.25 -13.48
C THR A 16 -5.45 -1.98 -12.63
N GLU A 17 -6.75 -1.75 -12.85
CA GLU A 17 -7.81 -2.43 -12.10
C GLU A 17 -7.75 -3.96 -12.21
N ASP A 18 -7.22 -4.46 -13.32
CA ASP A 18 -7.04 -5.89 -13.60
C ASP A 18 -5.83 -6.50 -12.86
N LYS A 19 -4.93 -5.67 -12.32
CA LYS A 19 -3.71 -6.14 -11.65
C LYS A 19 -3.96 -6.40 -10.17
N PRO A 20 -3.33 -7.44 -9.59
CA PRO A 20 -3.42 -7.71 -8.16
C PRO A 20 -2.86 -6.54 -7.35
N GLY A 21 -3.44 -6.34 -6.17
CA GLY A 21 -3.00 -5.33 -5.22
C GLY A 21 -1.62 -5.62 -4.64
N VAL A 22 -1.01 -4.61 -4.02
CA VAL A 22 0.23 -4.74 -3.27
C VAL A 22 -0.06 -4.66 -1.79
N VAL A 23 0.50 -5.59 -1.02
CA VAL A 23 0.45 -5.58 0.44
C VAL A 23 1.81 -5.16 1.00
N LEU A 24 1.79 -4.13 1.83
CA LEU A 24 2.90 -3.64 2.63
C LEU A 24 2.70 -4.16 4.05
N LYS A 25 3.59 -5.04 4.52
CA LYS A 25 3.59 -5.54 5.89
C LYS A 25 4.75 -4.91 6.66
N GLY A 26 4.46 -4.39 7.85
CA GLY A 26 5.47 -3.89 8.76
C GLY A 26 5.00 -3.92 10.21
N LYS A 27 5.79 -3.32 11.10
CA LYS A 27 5.50 -3.25 12.53
C LYS A 27 5.60 -1.83 13.05
N ARG A 28 4.78 -1.52 14.04
CA ARG A 28 4.87 -0.27 14.79
C ARG A 28 4.52 -0.53 16.25
N ASP A 29 5.42 -0.18 17.16
CA ASP A 29 5.20 -0.32 18.61
C ASP A 29 4.71 -1.73 19.00
N SER A 30 5.34 -2.77 18.44
CA SER A 30 4.99 -4.21 18.60
C SER A 30 3.66 -4.69 18.02
N ASN A 31 2.94 -3.84 17.27
CA ASN A 31 1.77 -4.26 16.50
C ASN A 31 2.16 -4.50 15.03
N ASP A 32 1.78 -5.66 14.49
CA ASP A 32 1.81 -5.92 13.05
C ASP A 32 0.81 -4.98 12.36
N ILE A 33 1.29 -4.24 11.37
CA ILE A 33 0.49 -3.37 10.51
C ILE A 33 0.63 -3.88 9.08
N CYS A 34 -0.50 -4.14 8.44
CA CYS A 34 -0.56 -4.42 7.02
C CYS A 34 -1.30 -3.28 6.32
N TYR A 35 -0.76 -2.80 5.20
CA TYR A 35 -1.47 -1.92 4.28
C TYR A 35 -1.67 -2.66 2.96
N ARG A 36 -2.89 -2.65 2.42
CA ARG A 36 -3.18 -3.15 1.08
C ARG A 36 -3.43 -1.97 0.15
N ILE A 37 -2.72 -1.95 -0.96
CA ILE A 37 -2.82 -0.95 -2.01
C ILE A 37 -3.40 -1.62 -3.24
N HIS A 38 -4.49 -1.08 -3.78
CA HIS A 38 -5.07 -1.56 -5.03
C HIS A 38 -5.68 -0.40 -5.80
N LEU A 39 -5.85 -0.56 -7.11
CA LEU A 39 -6.49 0.42 -7.96
C LEU A 39 -7.87 -0.11 -8.37
N ALA A 40 -8.91 0.69 -8.15
CA ALA A 40 -10.28 0.38 -8.53
C ALA A 40 -11.02 1.67 -8.92
N HIS A 41 -11.89 1.64 -9.92
CA HIS A 41 -12.64 2.79 -10.40
C HIS A 41 -11.76 4.05 -10.63
N ASP A 42 -10.59 3.87 -11.25
CA ASP A 42 -9.57 4.91 -11.46
C ASP A 42 -9.12 5.65 -10.17
N LYS A 43 -9.23 4.98 -9.02
CA LYS A 43 -8.76 5.50 -7.73
C LYS A 43 -7.81 4.50 -7.07
N PHE A 44 -6.75 5.02 -6.47
CA PHE A 44 -5.87 4.27 -5.57
C PHE A 44 -6.52 4.16 -4.19
N PHE A 45 -6.65 2.93 -3.73
CA PHE A 45 -7.12 2.60 -2.39
C PHE A 45 -5.95 2.10 -1.56
N LEU A 46 -5.76 2.67 -0.38
CA LEU A 46 -4.83 2.20 0.64
C LEU A 46 -5.62 1.83 1.88
N ASP A 47 -5.80 0.53 2.08
CA ASP A 47 -6.53 -0.06 3.19
C ASP A 47 -5.55 -0.49 4.28
N THR A 48 -5.75 0.00 5.50
CA THR A 48 -4.99 -0.43 6.68
C THR A 48 -5.66 -1.66 7.29
N ILE A 49 -5.02 -2.82 7.21
CA ILE A 49 -5.48 -4.07 7.79
C ILE A 49 -4.90 -4.18 9.21
N LYS A 50 -5.77 -4.05 10.22
CA LYS A 50 -5.40 -4.23 11.64
C LYS A 50 -5.61 -5.66 12.14
N ASN A 51 -6.46 -6.44 11.47
CA ASN A 51 -6.77 -7.83 11.81
C ASN A 51 -7.36 -8.51 10.56
N GLU A 52 -7.35 -9.85 10.49
CA GLU A 52 -7.75 -10.67 9.32
C GLU A 52 -9.13 -10.33 8.70
N LYS A 53 -9.97 -9.52 9.37
CA LYS A 53 -11.28 -9.07 8.87
C LYS A 53 -11.61 -7.59 9.14
N ASN A 54 -10.70 -6.79 9.69
CA ASN A 54 -10.98 -5.38 10.03
C ASN A 54 -10.02 -4.43 9.30
N ILE A 55 -10.61 -3.68 8.35
CA ILE A 55 -9.99 -2.50 7.76
C ILE A 55 -10.12 -1.38 8.79
N GLY A 56 -8.99 -0.93 9.32
CA GLY A 56 -8.96 0.14 10.32
C GLY A 56 -9.16 1.52 9.70
N ASP A 57 -8.46 1.81 8.60
CA ASP A 57 -8.49 3.11 7.93
C ASP A 57 -8.33 2.90 6.42
N ARG A 58 -9.09 3.63 5.62
CA ARG A 58 -9.05 3.57 4.16
C ARG A 58 -8.74 4.95 3.63
N TYR A 59 -7.65 5.05 2.89
CA TYR A 59 -7.29 6.24 2.17
C TYR A 59 -7.57 6.04 0.68
N VAL A 60 -8.26 7.00 0.07
CA VAL A 60 -8.64 6.96 -1.34
C VAL A 60 -8.09 8.20 -2.02
N LEU A 61 -7.43 8.00 -3.15
CA LEU A 61 -6.89 9.06 -3.99
C LEU A 61 -7.23 8.78 -5.44
N ASP A 62 -7.49 9.82 -6.21
CA ASP A 62 -7.67 9.68 -7.65
C ASP A 62 -6.35 9.29 -8.33
N LYS A 63 -6.43 8.49 -9.40
CA LYS A 63 -5.25 8.01 -10.13
C LYS A 63 -4.39 9.16 -10.69
N GLU A 64 -5.03 10.28 -11.01
CA GLU A 64 -4.36 11.51 -11.44
C GLU A 64 -3.43 12.09 -10.34
N GLU A 65 -3.71 11.81 -9.06
CA GLU A 65 -2.91 12.25 -7.91
C GLU A 65 -1.86 11.22 -7.47
N LEU A 66 -1.36 10.40 -8.41
CA LEU A 66 -0.35 9.37 -8.16
C LEU A 66 0.88 9.89 -7.40
N GLN A 67 1.36 11.10 -7.70
CA GLN A 67 2.53 11.68 -7.01
C GLN A 67 2.25 11.93 -5.52
N ILE A 68 1.06 12.43 -5.19
CA ILE A 68 0.63 12.65 -3.82
C ILE A 68 0.48 11.31 -3.10
N PHE A 69 -0.10 10.32 -3.79
CA PHE A 69 -0.17 8.95 -3.30
C PHE A 69 1.20 8.38 -2.94
N LYS A 70 2.19 8.53 -3.83
CA LYS A 70 3.55 8.03 -3.61
C LYS A 70 4.20 8.67 -2.38
N VAL A 71 4.10 9.99 -2.24
CA VAL A 71 4.59 10.71 -1.07
C VAL A 71 3.92 10.18 0.20
N LYS A 72 2.60 10.02 0.17
CA LYS A 72 1.84 9.51 1.32
C LYS A 72 2.26 8.10 1.73
N VAL A 73 2.45 7.21 0.75
CA VAL A 73 2.95 5.85 1.01
C VAL A 73 4.35 5.92 1.60
N MET A 74 5.27 6.74 1.06
CA MET A 74 6.60 6.91 1.66
C MET A 74 6.54 7.40 3.11
N GLU A 75 5.64 8.34 3.44
CA GLU A 75 5.45 8.79 4.82
C GLU A 75 4.94 7.67 5.73
N LEU A 76 4.04 6.82 5.23
CA LEU A 76 3.56 5.64 5.97
C LEU A 76 4.69 4.63 6.17
N LEU A 77 5.44 4.32 5.12
CA LEU A 77 6.61 3.43 5.17
C LEU A 77 7.71 3.93 6.11
N LYS A 78 7.78 5.23 6.39
CA LYS A 78 8.69 5.79 7.41
C LYS A 78 8.14 5.69 8.83
N LYS A 79 6.82 5.63 8.98
CA LYS A 79 6.12 5.50 10.27
C LYS A 79 6.03 4.06 10.76
N ILE A 80 6.08 3.10 9.83
CA ILE A 80 6.12 1.68 10.13
C ILE A 80 7.49 1.11 9.79
N ASP A 81 7.98 0.15 10.56
CA ASP A 81 9.17 -0.61 10.21
C ASP A 81 8.74 -1.66 9.17
N VAL A 82 8.98 -1.37 7.88
CA VAL A 82 8.51 -2.20 6.77
C VAL A 82 9.31 -3.49 6.73
N GLU A 83 8.65 -4.61 7.04
CA GLU A 83 9.29 -5.92 7.05
C GLU A 83 9.24 -6.56 5.66
N ASN A 84 8.12 -6.40 4.94
CA ASN A 84 7.93 -7.09 3.66
C ASN A 84 6.92 -6.37 2.76
N ILE A 85 7.16 -6.39 1.46
CA ILE A 85 6.25 -5.87 0.44
C ILE A 85 6.00 -7.00 -0.56
N TYR A 86 4.76 -7.35 -0.84
CA TYR A 86 4.43 -8.42 -1.78
C TYR A 86 3.14 -8.14 -2.54
N ILE A 87 3.02 -8.75 -3.71
CA ILE A 87 1.80 -8.69 -4.53
C ILE A 87 0.85 -9.77 -4.01
N GLU A 88 -0.44 -9.45 -3.92
CA GLU A 88 -1.49 -10.40 -3.55
C GLU A 88 -1.68 -11.54 -4.55
#